data_AF-A0ABD1FB76-F1
#
_entry.id   AF-A0ABD1FB76-F1
#
_cell.length_a   1.000
_cell.length_b   1.000
_cell.length_c   1.000
_cell.angle_alpha   90.00
_cell.angle_beta   90.00
_cell.angle_gamma   90.00
#
_symmetry.space_group_name_H-M   'P 1'
#
loop_
_entity.id
_entity.type
_entity.pdbx_description
1 polymer ?
#
loop_
_entity_poly.entity_id
_entity_poly.type
_entity_poly.pdbx_seq_one_letter_code
_entity_poly.pdbx_strand_id
1 'polypeptide(L)'
;MNLLLQMVTELSEEYDVIISSILFAKQGVIHPNVISPRELRDALLKIKLNTDLNFPISLVNYNDIHKYFSISGLYVGYNNDILIFSIKIPITSDVKYNLYNMLPLPVLDMFTSTTIKTRFALLKDLFNCKKMEEITKICRDTIIYLTAQKPVCEVLLKITQLNKIPEDCNTRTISANLEVYHKIAPNEWLFITTDPISVTLSCESNSESLTDFIFNKTGILKLQPKCKCFTMSTILQATSNMMSNFTHYIPNININIDDCCIKEKQDIHEIQMEPLRLNNINLDELRHVKHKLEMFEETLQHEINEPFFSGHHTWINLLISSKNTFWNMLVN
;
A
#
# COMPACT_ATOMS: atom_id res chain seq x y z
N MET A 1 -6.98 64.62 -4.31
CA MET A 1 -6.21 63.81 -3.35
C MET A 1 -6.80 62.40 -3.19
N ASN A 2 -8.12 62.24 -3.00
CA ASN A 2 -8.76 60.92 -2.86
C ASN A 2 -8.61 59.98 -4.07
N LEU A 3 -8.73 60.50 -5.29
CA LEU A 3 -8.65 59.67 -6.51
C LEU A 3 -7.25 59.05 -6.73
N LEU A 4 -6.21 59.80 -6.40
CA LEU A 4 -4.81 59.39 -6.58
C LEU A 4 -4.44 58.33 -5.53
N LEU A 5 -4.94 58.49 -4.31
CA LEU A 5 -4.82 57.47 -3.27
C LEU A 5 -5.52 56.18 -3.67
N GLN A 6 -6.74 56.27 -4.21
CA GLN A 6 -7.50 55.12 -4.69
C GLN A 6 -6.76 54.36 -5.80
N MET A 7 -6.21 55.06 -6.79
CA MET A 7 -5.42 54.44 -7.87
C MET A 7 -4.16 53.74 -7.36
N VAL A 8 -3.47 54.33 -6.37
CA VAL A 8 -2.29 53.70 -5.77
C VAL A 8 -2.67 52.43 -5.00
N THR A 9 -3.80 52.45 -4.30
CA THR A 9 -4.31 51.27 -3.59
C THR A 9 -4.69 50.15 -4.58
N GLU A 10 -5.45 50.47 -5.63
CA GLU A 10 -5.84 49.50 -6.67
C GLU A 10 -4.60 48.87 -7.33
N LEU A 11 -3.59 49.69 -7.67
CA LEU A 11 -2.33 49.19 -8.22
C LEU A 11 -1.59 48.27 -7.23
N SER A 12 -1.55 48.63 -5.95
CA SER A 12 -0.92 47.79 -4.91
C SER A 12 -1.62 46.44 -4.79
N GLU A 13 -2.95 46.41 -4.81
CA GLU A 13 -3.74 45.17 -4.76
C GLU A 13 -3.48 44.27 -5.97
N GLU A 14 -3.38 44.84 -7.18
CA GLU A 14 -3.02 44.08 -8.38
C GLU A 14 -1.61 43.46 -8.27
N TYR A 15 -0.63 44.23 -7.77
CA TYR A 15 0.72 43.72 -7.53
C TYR A 15 0.74 42.56 -6.53
N ASP A 16 0.02 42.70 -5.42
CA ASP A 16 -0.07 41.66 -4.40
C ASP A 16 -0.71 40.37 -4.95
N VAL A 17 -1.72 40.51 -5.80
CA VAL A 17 -2.36 39.37 -6.50
C VAL A 17 -1.37 38.66 -7.42
N ILE A 18 -0.56 39.39 -8.18
CA ILE A 18 0.44 38.80 -9.08
C ILE A 18 1.51 38.07 -8.28
N ILE A 19 2.04 38.71 -7.22
CA ILE A 19 3.05 38.11 -6.34
C ILE A 19 2.50 36.83 -5.71
N SER A 20 1.29 36.90 -5.15
CA SER A 20 0.59 35.74 -4.59
C SER A 20 0.45 34.61 -5.62
N SER A 21 -0.02 34.93 -6.82
CA SER A 21 -0.20 33.96 -7.91
C SER A 21 1.11 33.28 -8.30
N ILE A 22 2.23 34.00 -8.36
CA ILE A 22 3.57 33.44 -8.62
C ILE A 22 4.02 32.54 -7.47
N LEU A 23 3.79 32.94 -6.21
CA LEU A 23 4.16 32.16 -5.03
C LEU A 23 3.40 30.83 -4.99
N PHE A 24 2.07 30.85 -5.20
CA PHE A 24 1.26 29.64 -5.31
C PHE A 24 1.73 28.76 -6.47
N ALA A 25 2.06 29.37 -7.61
CA ALA A 25 2.50 28.63 -8.77
C ALA A 25 3.86 27.93 -8.57
N LYS A 26 4.79 28.55 -7.83
CA LYS A 26 6.04 27.91 -7.41
C LYS A 26 5.81 26.69 -6.52
N GLN A 27 4.70 26.65 -5.79
CA GLN A 27 4.27 25.49 -5.01
C GLN A 27 3.45 24.47 -5.83
N GLY A 28 3.27 24.72 -7.14
CA GLY A 28 2.47 23.88 -8.01
C GLY A 28 0.95 24.05 -7.84
N VAL A 29 0.50 25.10 -7.15
CA VAL A 29 -0.91 25.41 -6.90
C VAL A 29 -1.39 26.45 -7.89
N ILE A 30 -2.52 26.18 -8.54
CA ILE A 30 -3.16 27.13 -9.47
C ILE A 30 -3.98 28.13 -8.66
N HIS A 31 -3.57 29.40 -8.68
CA HIS A 31 -4.32 30.48 -8.05
C HIS A 31 -5.53 30.88 -8.93
N PRO A 32 -6.73 31.10 -8.36
CA PRO A 32 -7.94 31.43 -9.13
C PRO A 32 -7.83 32.70 -9.98
N ASN A 33 -6.95 33.65 -9.62
CA ASN A 33 -6.71 34.86 -10.42
C ASN A 33 -5.83 34.61 -11.66
N VAL A 34 -5.18 33.43 -11.76
CA VAL A 34 -4.48 33.02 -12.99
C VAL A 34 -5.48 32.51 -14.02
N ILE A 35 -6.42 31.67 -13.58
CA ILE A 35 -7.54 31.22 -14.39
C ILE A 35 -8.68 30.81 -13.47
N SER A 36 -9.88 31.30 -13.75
CA SER A 36 -11.09 30.87 -13.03
C SER A 36 -11.54 29.47 -13.51
N PRO A 37 -12.27 28.71 -12.69
CA PRO A 37 -12.85 27.42 -13.13
C PRO A 37 -13.71 27.55 -14.39
N ARG A 38 -14.40 28.68 -14.56
CA ARG A 38 -15.21 28.96 -15.76
C ARG A 38 -14.35 29.13 -17.01
N GLU A 39 -13.32 29.97 -16.95
CA GLU A 39 -12.39 30.17 -18.07
C GLU A 39 -11.66 28.88 -18.43
N LEU A 40 -11.26 28.09 -17.43
CA LEU A 40 -10.66 26.79 -17.66
C LEU A 40 -11.62 25.87 -18.42
N ARG A 41 -12.86 25.74 -17.97
CA ARG A 41 -13.88 24.92 -18.66
C ARG A 41 -14.06 25.35 -20.11
N ASP A 42 -14.22 26.66 -20.34
CA ASP A 42 -14.45 27.20 -21.67
C ASP A 42 -13.23 27.02 -22.59
N ALA A 43 -12.01 27.04 -22.04
CA ALA A 43 -10.79 26.69 -22.76
C ALA A 43 -10.74 25.19 -23.11
N LEU A 44 -11.07 24.31 -22.16
CA LEU A 44 -11.05 22.85 -22.36
C LEU A 44 -12.10 22.39 -23.40
N LEU A 45 -13.29 23.00 -23.41
CA LEU A 45 -14.35 22.68 -24.38
C LEU A 45 -13.97 22.99 -25.84
N LYS A 46 -13.01 23.88 -26.06
CA LYS A 46 -12.50 24.21 -27.41
C LYS A 46 -11.51 23.17 -27.93
N ILE A 47 -10.97 22.31 -27.06
CA ILE A 47 -9.99 21.30 -27.41
C ILE A 47 -10.70 20.08 -27.99
N LYS A 48 -10.30 19.66 -29.19
CA LYS A 48 -10.73 18.39 -29.79
C LYS A 48 -9.70 17.32 -29.45
N LEU A 49 -10.13 16.31 -28.69
CA LEU A 49 -9.31 15.14 -28.37
C LEU A 49 -9.51 14.03 -29.43
N ASN A 50 -8.51 13.15 -29.56
CA ASN A 50 -8.64 11.93 -30.34
C ASN A 50 -9.68 11.00 -29.69
N THR A 51 -10.27 10.09 -30.46
CA THR A 51 -11.44 9.27 -30.05
C THR A 51 -11.24 8.44 -28.79
N ASP A 52 -10.00 8.07 -28.46
CA ASP A 52 -9.69 7.15 -27.35
C ASP A 52 -9.20 7.88 -26.09
N LEU A 53 -9.16 9.22 -26.15
CA LEU A 53 -8.63 10.09 -25.11
C LEU A 53 -9.71 11.02 -24.60
N ASN A 54 -9.87 11.05 -23.28
CA ASN A 54 -10.86 11.86 -22.62
C ASN A 54 -10.27 12.66 -21.47
N PHE A 55 -10.98 13.74 -21.18
CA PHE A 55 -10.77 14.52 -19.97
C PHE A 55 -11.16 13.69 -18.74
N PRO A 56 -10.30 13.61 -17.70
CA PRO A 56 -10.55 12.74 -16.54
C PRO A 56 -11.77 13.17 -15.71
N ILE A 57 -12.15 14.45 -15.80
CA ILE A 57 -13.32 15.02 -15.15
C ILE A 57 -14.26 15.55 -16.23
N SER A 58 -15.54 15.20 -16.15
CA SER A 58 -16.56 15.66 -17.10
C SER A 58 -16.65 17.17 -17.12
N LEU A 59 -16.56 17.75 -18.32
CA LEU A 59 -16.69 19.21 -18.52
C LEU A 59 -18.16 19.68 -18.46
N VAL A 60 -19.12 18.75 -18.43
CA VAL A 60 -20.55 19.07 -18.35
C VAL A 60 -20.92 19.54 -16.94
N ASN A 61 -20.38 18.89 -15.91
CA ASN A 61 -20.65 19.26 -14.52
C ASN A 61 -19.73 20.39 -14.07
N TYR A 62 -20.26 21.61 -13.98
CA TYR A 62 -19.51 22.78 -13.54
C TYR A 62 -18.92 22.62 -12.12
N ASN A 63 -19.64 21.92 -11.23
CA ASN A 63 -19.22 21.76 -9.84
C ASN A 63 -17.92 20.97 -9.72
N ASP A 64 -17.55 20.15 -10.70
CA ASP A 64 -16.34 19.34 -10.65
C ASP A 64 -15.12 20.00 -11.28
N ILE A 65 -15.27 21.14 -11.97
CA ILE A 65 -14.17 21.73 -12.74
C ILE A 65 -13.00 22.16 -11.84
N HIS A 66 -13.28 22.62 -10.62
CA HIS A 66 -12.24 22.98 -9.66
C HIS A 66 -11.28 21.82 -9.34
N LYS A 67 -11.73 20.55 -9.49
CA LYS A 67 -10.89 19.36 -9.27
C LYS A 67 -9.69 19.34 -10.23
N TYR A 68 -9.77 19.99 -11.40
CA TYR A 68 -8.63 20.13 -12.31
C TYR A 68 -7.43 20.80 -11.67
N PHE A 69 -7.63 21.71 -10.71
CA PHE A 69 -6.52 22.43 -10.06
C PHE A 69 -5.64 21.48 -9.25
N SER A 70 -6.20 20.39 -8.72
CA SER A 70 -5.44 19.38 -7.96
C SER A 70 -4.65 18.40 -8.85
N ILE A 71 -5.15 18.11 -10.05
CA ILE A 71 -4.54 17.10 -10.94
C ILE A 71 -3.65 17.71 -12.03
N SER A 72 -3.78 19.00 -12.30
CA SER A 72 -2.98 19.69 -13.32
C SER A 72 -1.56 20.00 -12.84
N GLY A 73 -0.62 20.12 -13.77
CA GLY A 73 0.69 20.70 -13.49
C GLY A 73 0.70 22.18 -13.83
N LEU A 74 1.55 22.96 -13.16
CA LEU A 74 1.71 24.38 -13.43
C LEU A 74 3.20 24.69 -13.63
N TYR A 75 3.50 25.40 -14.70
CA TYR A 75 4.84 25.93 -14.98
C TYR A 75 4.72 27.44 -15.17
N VAL A 76 5.65 28.17 -14.57
CA VAL A 76 5.73 29.62 -14.72
C VAL A 76 7.03 29.95 -15.44
N GLY A 77 6.89 30.70 -16.53
CA GLY A 77 8.01 31.29 -17.25
C GLY A 77 7.88 32.80 -17.27
N TYR A 78 9.00 33.49 -17.36
CA TYR A 78 9.04 34.92 -17.61
C TYR A 78 10.02 35.17 -18.75
N ASN A 79 9.56 35.85 -19.79
CA ASN A 79 10.37 36.16 -20.96
C ASN A 79 9.86 37.44 -21.64
N ASN A 80 10.76 38.34 -22.03
CA ASN A 80 10.45 39.61 -22.70
C ASN A 80 9.31 40.41 -22.02
N ASP A 81 9.39 40.58 -20.69
CA ASP A 81 8.38 41.26 -19.88
C ASP A 81 7.00 40.60 -19.85
N ILE A 82 6.89 39.35 -20.31
CA ILE A 82 5.65 38.57 -20.27
C ILE A 82 5.79 37.45 -19.24
N LEU A 83 4.90 37.47 -18.25
CA LEU A 83 4.70 36.37 -17.31
C LEU A 83 3.74 35.34 -17.91
N ILE A 84 4.21 34.10 -18.07
CA ILE A 84 3.48 33.01 -18.72
C ILE A 84 3.17 31.92 -17.71
N PHE A 85 1.90 31.62 -17.53
CA PHE A 85 1.43 30.47 -16.78
C PHE A 85 1.03 29.35 -17.75
N SER A 86 1.75 28.24 -17.71
CA SER A 86 1.45 27.06 -18.53
C SER A 86 0.83 25.97 -17.67
N ILE A 87 -0.44 25.67 -17.94
CA ILE A 87 -1.22 24.66 -17.22
C ILE A 87 -1.19 23.35 -18.01
N LYS A 88 -0.58 22.32 -17.43
CA LYS A 88 -0.50 20.97 -18.00
C LYS A 88 -1.68 20.12 -17.51
N ILE A 89 -2.70 19.99 -18.36
CA ILE A 89 -3.91 19.21 -18.09
C ILE A 89 -3.66 17.73 -18.38
N PRO A 90 -3.94 16.80 -17.44
CA PRO A 90 -3.87 15.38 -17.72
C PRO A 90 -5.01 14.93 -18.64
N ILE A 91 -4.70 14.04 -19.56
CA ILE A 91 -5.66 13.36 -20.44
C ILE A 91 -5.56 11.85 -20.13
N THR A 92 -6.70 11.17 -20.14
CA THR A 92 -6.81 9.76 -19.74
C THR A 92 -7.52 8.93 -20.80
N SER A 93 -7.24 7.63 -20.86
CA SER A 93 -8.08 6.69 -21.61
C SER A 93 -9.35 6.35 -20.84
N ASP A 94 -10.37 5.83 -21.52
CA ASP A 94 -11.60 5.34 -20.87
C ASP A 94 -11.41 4.06 -20.05
N VAL A 95 -10.26 3.42 -20.17
CA VAL A 95 -9.98 2.16 -19.46
C VAL A 95 -9.67 2.45 -17.99
N LYS A 96 -10.52 1.94 -17.11
CA LYS A 96 -10.31 1.95 -15.65
C LYS A 96 -9.71 0.63 -15.19
N TYR A 97 -8.68 0.72 -14.36
CA TYR A 97 -8.03 -0.43 -13.74
C TYR A 97 -8.38 -0.48 -12.25
N ASN A 98 -8.47 -1.70 -11.72
CA ASN A 98 -8.57 -1.88 -10.27
C ASN A 98 -7.14 -1.96 -9.72
N LEU A 99 -6.84 -1.11 -8.74
CA LEU A 99 -5.58 -1.14 -8.04
C LEU A 99 -5.62 -2.26 -6.99
N TYR A 100 -4.62 -3.13 -7.02
CA TYR A 100 -4.44 -4.18 -6.02
C TYR A 100 -3.14 -3.94 -5.26
N ASN A 101 -3.19 -4.08 -3.95
CA ASN A 101 -2.01 -4.18 -3.11
C ASN A 101 -1.76 -5.66 -2.83
N MET A 102 -0.58 -6.14 -3.15
CA MET A 102 -0.22 -7.55 -2.98
C MET A 102 0.39 -7.73 -1.60
N LEU A 103 -0.19 -8.63 -0.82
CA LEU A 103 0.29 -8.99 0.51
C LEU A 103 0.66 -10.48 0.49
N PRO A 104 1.90 -10.85 0.83
CA PRO A 104 2.25 -12.25 0.98
C PRO A 104 1.45 -12.83 2.14
N LEU A 105 0.76 -13.93 1.87
CA LEU A 105 -0.11 -14.62 2.82
C LEU A 105 0.42 -16.04 3.00
N PRO A 106 0.85 -16.42 4.21
CA PRO A 106 1.11 -17.82 4.51
C PRO A 106 -0.23 -18.53 4.73
N VAL A 107 -0.76 -19.11 3.65
CA VAL A 107 -2.06 -19.77 3.67
C VAL A 107 -1.93 -21.29 3.76
N LEU A 108 -2.77 -21.88 4.62
CA LEU A 108 -3.04 -23.32 4.70
C LEU A 108 -4.34 -23.71 3.96
N ASP A 109 -5.16 -22.75 3.51
CA ASP A 109 -6.48 -23.08 2.97
C ASP A 109 -7.02 -22.13 1.89
N MET A 110 -7.96 -22.70 1.14
CA MET A 110 -8.34 -22.40 -0.23
C MET A 110 -9.56 -21.45 -0.33
N PHE A 111 -9.51 -20.40 -1.16
CA PHE A 111 -10.66 -19.54 -1.47
C PHE A 111 -10.74 -19.18 -2.96
N THR A 112 -11.96 -19.15 -3.50
CA THR A 112 -12.22 -18.99 -4.94
C THR A 112 -12.62 -17.57 -5.33
N SER A 113 -12.00 -17.00 -6.38
CA SER A 113 -12.71 -16.10 -7.32
C SER A 113 -11.91 -15.95 -8.62
N THR A 114 -12.59 -16.02 -9.76
CA THR A 114 -12.02 -15.83 -11.10
C THR A 114 -12.55 -14.55 -11.71
N THR A 115 -11.67 -13.61 -12.05
CA THR A 115 -12.03 -12.51 -12.96
C THR A 115 -11.00 -12.44 -14.08
N ILE A 116 -11.47 -12.60 -15.32
CA ILE A 116 -10.62 -12.59 -16.50
C ILE A 116 -10.34 -11.13 -16.85
N LYS A 117 -9.12 -10.66 -16.55
CA LYS A 117 -8.62 -9.37 -17.04
C LYS A 117 -7.50 -9.62 -18.03
N THR A 118 -7.63 -9.04 -19.22
CA THR A 118 -6.70 -9.24 -20.34
C THR A 118 -5.53 -8.26 -20.35
N ARG A 119 -5.59 -7.20 -19.51
CA ARG A 119 -4.58 -6.15 -19.41
C ARG A 119 -4.23 -5.85 -17.96
N PHE A 120 -2.97 -5.58 -17.72
CA PHE A 120 -2.46 -5.19 -16.40
C PHE A 120 -1.33 -4.17 -16.51
N ALA A 121 -1.04 -3.53 -15.40
CA ALA A 121 0.12 -2.67 -15.20
C ALA A 121 0.80 -3.05 -13.89
N LEU A 122 2.12 -2.99 -13.87
CA LEU A 122 2.91 -3.15 -12.66
C LEU A 122 3.31 -1.78 -12.15
N LEU A 123 2.93 -1.46 -10.92
CA LEU A 123 3.27 -0.24 -10.24
C LEU A 123 4.12 -0.59 -9.03
N LYS A 124 5.36 -0.07 -8.96
CA LYS A 124 6.22 -0.23 -7.79
C LYS A 124 5.70 0.61 -6.61
N ASP A 125 5.25 1.81 -6.92
CA ASP A 125 4.71 2.78 -5.98
C ASP A 125 3.60 3.60 -6.65
N LEU A 126 2.99 4.48 -5.87
CA LEU A 126 1.93 5.39 -6.33
C LEU A 126 2.41 6.85 -6.40
N PHE A 127 3.73 7.09 -6.42
CA PHE A 127 4.33 8.43 -6.41
C PHE A 127 3.91 9.24 -7.64
N ASN A 128 3.89 8.59 -8.80
CA ASN A 128 3.49 9.21 -10.07
C ASN A 128 1.97 9.27 -10.27
N CYS A 129 1.18 8.93 -9.25
CA CYS A 129 -0.27 8.93 -9.31
C CYS A 129 -0.85 10.12 -8.55
N LYS A 130 -1.71 10.89 -9.22
CA LYS A 130 -2.45 11.99 -8.60
C LYS A 130 -3.81 11.51 -8.12
N LYS A 131 -4.18 11.89 -6.89
CA LYS A 131 -5.51 11.62 -6.32
C LYS A 131 -6.53 12.52 -6.99
N MET A 132 -7.62 11.94 -7.51
CA MET A 132 -8.73 12.69 -8.12
C MET A 132 -9.93 12.77 -7.17
N GLU A 133 -10.26 11.65 -6.53
CA GLU A 133 -11.31 11.54 -5.51
C GLU A 133 -10.82 10.64 -4.36
N GLU A 134 -11.69 10.27 -3.41
CA GLU A 134 -11.28 9.43 -2.27
C GLU A 134 -10.65 8.09 -2.71
N ILE A 135 -11.18 7.47 -3.77
CA ILE A 135 -10.79 6.12 -4.22
C ILE A 135 -10.15 6.08 -5.61
N THR A 136 -10.18 7.16 -6.39
CA THR A 136 -9.70 7.20 -7.78
C THR A 136 -8.37 7.95 -7.89
N LYS A 137 -7.45 7.36 -8.67
CA LYS A 137 -6.11 7.91 -8.92
C LYS A 137 -5.82 7.90 -10.42
N ILE A 138 -5.09 8.92 -10.88
CA ILE A 138 -4.61 9.04 -12.26
C ILE A 138 -3.09 8.87 -12.23
N CYS A 139 -2.60 7.79 -12.82
CA CYS A 139 -1.17 7.49 -12.90
C CYS A 139 -0.61 7.86 -14.26
N ARG A 140 0.62 8.37 -14.29
CA ARG A 140 1.36 8.71 -15.53
C ARG A 140 2.40 7.63 -15.84
N ASP A 141 2.86 7.61 -17.09
CA ASP A 141 3.99 6.81 -17.56
C ASP A 141 3.89 5.31 -17.23
N THR A 142 2.66 4.80 -17.21
CA THR A 142 2.38 3.41 -16.87
C THR A 142 2.35 2.55 -18.13
N ILE A 143 3.19 1.52 -18.17
CA ILE A 143 3.21 0.56 -19.26
C ILE A 143 2.08 -0.46 -19.05
N ILE A 144 1.19 -0.57 -20.03
CA ILE A 144 0.11 -1.56 -20.04
C ILE A 144 0.59 -2.80 -20.79
N TYR A 145 0.49 -3.95 -20.13
CA TYR A 145 0.84 -5.25 -20.69
C TYR A 145 -0.42 -6.06 -21.00
N LEU A 146 -0.36 -6.85 -22.06
CA LEU A 146 -1.35 -7.89 -22.34
C LEU A 146 -0.96 -9.15 -21.57
N THR A 147 -1.89 -9.70 -20.79
CA THR A 147 -1.59 -10.88 -19.97
C THR A 147 -1.17 -12.09 -20.80
N ALA A 148 -1.73 -12.24 -22.00
CA ALA A 148 -1.37 -13.33 -22.92
C ALA A 148 0.06 -13.22 -23.48
N GLN A 149 0.64 -12.02 -23.53
CA GLN A 149 1.98 -11.79 -24.10
C GLN A 149 3.06 -11.76 -23.02
N LYS A 150 2.74 -11.20 -21.85
CA LYS A 150 3.66 -11.10 -20.72
C LYS A 150 2.97 -11.60 -19.45
N PRO A 151 2.77 -12.92 -19.31
CA PRO A 151 2.22 -13.47 -18.09
C PRO A 151 3.23 -13.25 -16.96
N VAL A 152 2.77 -12.74 -15.82
CA VAL A 152 3.57 -12.61 -14.60
C VAL A 152 2.87 -13.35 -13.47
N CYS A 153 3.64 -13.93 -12.55
CA CYS A 153 3.18 -14.78 -11.46
C CYS A 153 1.87 -14.30 -10.81
N GLU A 154 1.84 -13.05 -10.35
CA GLU A 154 0.77 -12.51 -9.51
C GLU A 154 -0.52 -12.26 -10.30
N VAL A 155 -0.36 -11.88 -11.58
CA VAL A 155 -1.49 -11.74 -12.48
C VAL A 155 -2.06 -13.11 -12.83
N LEU A 156 -1.20 -14.10 -13.09
CA LEU A 156 -1.63 -15.48 -13.36
C LEU A 156 -2.40 -16.06 -12.17
N LEU A 157 -1.90 -15.84 -10.95
CA LEU A 157 -2.56 -16.25 -9.70
C LEU A 157 -3.93 -15.61 -9.50
N LYS A 158 -4.17 -14.44 -10.08
CA LYS A 158 -5.45 -13.75 -10.03
C LYS A 158 -6.46 -14.22 -11.08
N ILE A 159 -6.00 -14.44 -12.31
CA ILE A 159 -6.89 -14.64 -13.46
C ILE A 159 -7.13 -16.11 -13.79
N THR A 160 -6.19 -16.99 -13.42
CA THR A 160 -6.20 -18.39 -13.82
C THR A 160 -6.53 -19.25 -12.60
N GLN A 161 -7.40 -20.23 -12.78
CA GLN A 161 -7.50 -21.33 -11.83
C GLN A 161 -6.30 -22.24 -12.08
N LEU A 162 -5.37 -22.26 -11.14
CA LEU A 162 -4.09 -22.94 -11.30
C LEU A 162 -4.08 -24.22 -10.48
N ASN A 163 -3.63 -25.30 -11.10
CA ASN A 163 -3.38 -26.57 -10.44
C ASN A 163 -1.90 -26.73 -10.05
N LYS A 164 -1.08 -25.70 -10.27
CA LYS A 164 0.33 -25.61 -9.89
C LYS A 164 0.75 -24.14 -9.87
N ILE A 165 1.68 -23.78 -8.99
CA ILE A 165 2.31 -22.46 -8.97
C ILE A 165 3.04 -22.23 -10.32
N PRO A 166 2.84 -21.08 -11.01
CA PRO A 166 3.56 -20.74 -12.23
C PRO A 166 5.08 -20.73 -12.05
N GLU A 167 5.82 -21.15 -13.07
CA GLU A 167 7.29 -21.24 -13.02
C GLU A 167 7.99 -19.88 -12.80
N ASP A 168 7.34 -18.78 -13.18
CA ASP A 168 7.82 -17.41 -12.96
C ASP A 168 7.71 -16.98 -11.48
N CYS A 169 7.01 -17.74 -10.63
CA CYS A 169 6.88 -17.43 -9.22
C CYS A 169 8.11 -17.92 -8.44
N ASN A 170 8.83 -17.00 -7.78
CA ASN A 170 9.86 -17.37 -6.83
C ASN A 170 9.23 -17.69 -5.47
N THR A 171 9.24 -18.97 -5.11
CA THR A 171 8.72 -19.45 -3.82
C THR A 171 9.86 -19.74 -2.85
N ARG A 172 9.74 -19.25 -1.61
CA ARG A 172 10.65 -19.60 -0.52
C ARG A 172 9.89 -20.25 0.63
N THR A 173 10.51 -21.26 1.23
CA THR A 173 9.98 -21.93 2.41
C THR A 173 10.78 -21.54 3.65
N ILE A 174 10.09 -21.06 4.68
CA ILE A 174 10.70 -20.72 5.96
C ILE A 174 9.96 -21.43 7.09
N SER A 175 10.69 -21.80 8.14
CA SER A 175 10.14 -22.31 9.40
C SER A 175 10.32 -21.23 10.46
N ALA A 176 9.22 -20.66 10.94
CA ALA A 176 9.23 -19.59 11.94
C ALA A 176 7.97 -19.63 12.79
N ASN A 177 8.09 -19.23 14.06
CA ASN A 177 6.95 -18.94 14.92
C ASN A 177 6.48 -17.51 14.63
N LEU A 178 5.34 -17.41 13.97
CA LEU A 178 4.78 -16.13 13.52
C LEU A 178 3.71 -15.62 14.47
N GLU A 179 3.82 -14.33 14.77
CA GLU A 179 2.77 -13.45 15.29
C GLU A 179 2.89 -12.13 14.50
N VAL A 180 2.19 -12.04 13.37
CA VAL A 180 2.33 -10.92 12.42
C VAL A 180 0.99 -10.23 12.21
N TYR A 181 1.02 -8.90 12.19
CA TYR A 181 -0.15 -8.05 11.97
C TYR A 181 0.09 -7.09 10.82
N HIS A 182 -0.60 -7.29 9.69
CA HIS A 182 -0.57 -6.38 8.55
C HIS A 182 -1.81 -5.51 8.55
N LYS A 183 -1.63 -4.19 8.58
CA LYS A 183 -2.76 -3.26 8.42
C LYS A 183 -3.24 -3.30 6.97
N ILE A 184 -4.48 -3.76 6.76
CA ILE A 184 -5.07 -3.90 5.42
C ILE A 184 -6.09 -2.82 5.11
N ALA A 185 -6.70 -2.24 6.16
CA ALA A 185 -7.62 -1.12 6.03
C ALA A 185 -7.64 -0.25 7.31
N PRO A 186 -8.29 0.93 7.28
CA PRO A 186 -8.64 1.64 8.50
C PRO A 186 -9.37 0.72 9.49
N ASN A 187 -8.77 0.54 10.66
CA ASN A 187 -9.23 -0.34 11.74
C ASN A 187 -9.36 -1.83 11.37
N GLU A 188 -8.70 -2.29 10.30
CA GLU A 188 -8.67 -3.70 9.92
C GLU A 188 -7.23 -4.19 9.73
N TRP A 189 -6.94 -5.34 10.33
CA TRP A 189 -5.64 -5.99 10.26
C TRP A 189 -5.81 -7.45 9.84
N LEU A 190 -4.95 -7.89 8.93
CA LEU A 190 -4.70 -9.29 8.71
C LEU A 190 -3.74 -9.77 9.80
N PHE A 191 -4.18 -10.73 10.62
CA PHE A 191 -3.32 -11.38 11.60
C PHE A 191 -2.92 -12.77 11.11
N ILE A 192 -1.70 -13.16 11.43
CA ILE A 192 -1.12 -14.48 11.12
C ILE A 192 -0.45 -14.99 12.39
N THR A 193 -0.91 -16.13 12.88
CA THR A 193 -0.33 -16.80 14.03
C THR A 193 0.01 -18.26 13.71
N THR A 194 1.17 -18.71 14.17
CA THR A 194 1.59 -20.12 14.07
C THR A 194 0.87 -20.98 15.12
N ASP A 195 0.89 -20.50 16.36
CA ASP A 195 0.21 -21.12 17.49
C ASP A 195 -0.99 -20.26 17.95
N PRO A 196 -1.96 -20.84 18.67
CA PRO A 196 -3.04 -20.08 19.28
C PRO A 196 -2.52 -19.08 20.31
N ILE A 197 -2.86 -17.80 20.16
CA ILE A 197 -2.47 -16.73 21.09
C ILE A 197 -3.70 -16.10 21.75
N SER A 198 -3.58 -15.78 23.03
CA SER A 198 -4.61 -15.01 23.75
C SER A 198 -4.41 -13.52 23.50
N VAL A 199 -5.52 -12.83 23.19
CA VAL A 199 -5.53 -11.39 22.95
C VAL A 199 -6.66 -10.74 23.75
N THR A 200 -6.42 -9.52 24.24
CA THR A 200 -7.39 -8.78 25.05
C THR A 200 -7.86 -7.55 24.31
N LEU A 201 -9.18 -7.37 24.20
CA LEU A 201 -9.81 -6.20 23.59
C LEU A 201 -10.34 -5.25 24.67
N SER A 202 -10.03 -3.96 24.51
CA SER A 202 -10.51 -2.86 25.35
C SER A 202 -11.11 -1.76 24.48
N CYS A 203 -12.34 -1.35 24.76
CA CYS A 203 -13.04 -0.29 24.03
C CYS A 203 -13.60 0.76 25.01
N GLU A 204 -13.41 2.05 24.71
CA GLU A 204 -13.84 3.15 25.60
C GLU A 204 -15.35 3.18 25.89
N SER A 205 -16.20 2.64 25.01
CA SER A 205 -17.66 2.63 25.20
C SER A 205 -18.12 1.70 26.32
N ASN A 206 -17.30 0.70 26.68
CA ASN A 206 -17.57 -0.24 27.78
C ASN A 206 -16.35 -0.27 28.70
N SER A 207 -16.21 0.73 29.57
CA SER A 207 -15.07 0.93 30.47
C SER A 207 -14.79 -0.22 31.45
N GLU A 208 -15.60 -1.28 31.47
CA GLU A 208 -15.46 -2.42 32.39
C GLU A 208 -15.38 -3.81 31.72
N SER A 209 -15.57 -3.95 30.40
CA SER A 209 -15.52 -5.26 29.74
C SER A 209 -14.26 -5.43 28.91
N LEU A 210 -13.16 -5.81 29.55
CA LEU A 210 -12.05 -6.46 28.84
C LEU A 210 -12.57 -7.81 28.33
N THR A 211 -12.39 -8.05 27.04
CA THR A 211 -12.84 -9.29 26.39
C THR A 211 -11.65 -10.01 25.82
N ASP A 212 -11.44 -11.24 26.25
CA ASP A 212 -10.34 -12.07 25.78
C ASP A 212 -10.81 -12.95 24.62
N PHE A 213 -9.98 -13.01 23.58
CA PHE A 213 -10.19 -13.83 22.40
C PHE A 213 -8.95 -14.68 22.15
N ILE A 214 -9.11 -15.77 21.41
CA ILE A 214 -8.00 -16.58 20.95
C ILE A 214 -7.86 -16.39 19.44
N PHE A 215 -6.72 -15.86 19.01
CA PHE A 215 -6.36 -15.86 17.59
C PHE A 215 -5.70 -17.18 17.24
N ASN A 216 -6.16 -17.79 16.16
CA ASN A 216 -5.65 -19.07 15.67
C ASN A 216 -5.51 -19.00 14.15
N LYS A 217 -4.38 -19.46 13.63
CA LYS A 217 -4.03 -19.43 12.21
C LYS A 217 -4.06 -17.99 11.64
N THR A 218 -4.76 -17.78 10.54
CA THR A 218 -4.82 -16.52 9.82
C THR A 218 -6.26 -16.02 9.80
N GLY A 219 -6.45 -14.72 10.02
CA GLY A 219 -7.77 -14.11 9.98
C GLY A 219 -7.73 -12.59 9.84
N ILE A 220 -8.89 -11.98 9.70
CA ILE A 220 -9.04 -10.52 9.65
C ILE A 220 -9.61 -10.05 10.99
N LEU A 221 -8.87 -9.21 11.68
CA LEU A 221 -9.31 -8.48 12.85
C LEU A 221 -9.89 -7.13 12.42
N LYS A 222 -11.16 -6.88 12.77
CA LYS A 222 -11.82 -5.60 12.59
C LYS A 222 -12.14 -4.99 13.94
N LEU A 223 -11.61 -3.80 14.20
CA LEU A 223 -11.83 -3.08 15.45
C LEU A 223 -12.78 -1.90 15.24
N GLN A 224 -13.62 -1.64 16.24
CA GLN A 224 -14.42 -0.42 16.26
C GLN A 224 -13.54 0.79 16.63
N PRO A 225 -13.90 2.02 16.20
CA PRO A 225 -13.16 3.22 16.58
C PRO A 225 -12.98 3.31 18.10
N LYS A 226 -11.80 3.75 18.55
CA LYS A 226 -11.43 3.86 19.98
C LYS A 226 -11.31 2.54 20.73
N CYS A 227 -11.23 1.41 20.02
CA CYS A 227 -10.81 0.14 20.58
C CYS A 227 -9.30 -0.09 20.45
N LYS A 228 -8.76 -0.83 21.41
CA LYS A 228 -7.38 -1.32 21.45
C LYS A 228 -7.39 -2.83 21.65
N CYS A 229 -6.63 -3.54 20.82
CA CYS A 229 -6.38 -4.96 20.97
C CYS A 229 -4.94 -5.15 21.44
N PHE A 230 -4.79 -5.78 22.59
CA PHE A 230 -3.50 -6.11 23.21
C PHE A 230 -3.16 -7.55 22.87
N THR A 231 -1.96 -7.73 22.36
CA THR A 231 -1.38 -9.02 21.98
C THR A 231 -0.11 -9.22 22.78
N MET A 232 0.55 -10.38 22.65
CA MET A 232 1.78 -10.64 23.40
C MET A 232 2.91 -9.71 22.94
N SER A 233 2.96 -9.40 21.65
CA SER A 233 4.04 -8.63 21.04
C SER A 233 3.70 -7.16 20.77
N THR A 234 2.43 -6.83 20.52
CA THR A 234 2.04 -5.51 19.98
C THR A 234 0.67 -5.02 20.47
N ILE A 235 0.39 -3.73 20.25
CA ILE A 235 -0.92 -3.13 20.52
C ILE A 235 -1.50 -2.59 19.22
N LEU A 236 -2.68 -3.07 18.84
CA LEU A 236 -3.40 -2.63 17.65
C LEU A 236 -4.46 -1.63 18.06
N GLN A 237 -4.37 -0.38 17.57
CA GLN A 237 -5.28 0.69 17.94
C GLN A 237 -6.11 1.18 16.76
N ALA A 238 -7.44 1.19 16.93
CA ALA A 238 -8.38 1.77 15.99
C ALA A 238 -8.44 3.30 16.14
N THR A 239 -7.92 4.01 15.14
CA THR A 239 -7.82 5.48 15.12
C THR A 239 -8.79 6.13 14.14
N SER A 240 -9.32 5.36 13.18
CA SER A 240 -10.20 5.89 12.14
C SER A 240 -11.66 5.85 12.59
N ASN A 241 -12.44 6.88 12.26
CA ASN A 241 -13.91 6.84 12.35
C ASN A 241 -14.57 6.28 11.08
N MET A 242 -13.77 6.03 10.03
CA MET A 242 -14.23 5.54 8.75
C MET A 242 -14.06 4.02 8.68
N MET A 243 -15.10 3.32 8.22
CA MET A 243 -15.00 1.98 7.69
C MET A 243 -14.86 2.07 6.17
N SER A 244 -13.81 1.48 5.63
CA SER A 244 -13.59 1.38 4.19
C SER A 244 -14.19 0.09 3.63
N ASN A 245 -14.75 0.16 2.43
CA ASN A 245 -15.21 -1.01 1.70
C ASN A 245 -14.10 -1.51 0.76
N PHE A 246 -13.19 -2.34 1.27
CA PHE A 246 -12.18 -3.01 0.46
C PHE A 246 -12.63 -4.42 0.11
N THR A 247 -12.31 -4.85 -1.12
CA THR A 247 -12.49 -6.24 -1.53
C THR A 247 -11.16 -6.96 -1.41
N HIS A 248 -11.12 -8.01 -0.60
CA HIS A 248 -9.95 -8.87 -0.47
C HIS A 248 -10.05 -10.02 -1.47
N TYR A 249 -8.91 -10.41 -2.02
CA TYR A 249 -8.82 -11.56 -2.90
C TYR A 249 -7.66 -12.45 -2.49
N ILE A 250 -7.95 -13.74 -2.35
CA ILE A 250 -6.98 -14.79 -2.09
C ILE A 250 -7.05 -15.74 -3.28
N PRO A 251 -5.92 -16.04 -3.95
CA PRO A 251 -5.87 -17.04 -5.01
C PRO A 251 -6.31 -18.43 -4.55
N ASN A 252 -6.90 -19.17 -5.48
CA ASN A 252 -7.38 -20.52 -5.23
C ASN A 252 -6.30 -21.56 -5.51
N ILE A 253 -5.29 -21.63 -4.65
CA ILE A 253 -4.15 -22.56 -4.78
C ILE A 253 -3.98 -23.31 -3.46
N ASN A 254 -3.98 -24.64 -3.47
CA ASN A 254 -3.50 -25.42 -2.35
C ASN A 254 -2.06 -25.84 -2.59
N ILE A 255 -1.12 -25.06 -2.08
CA ILE A 255 0.32 -25.27 -2.28
C ILE A 255 0.78 -26.68 -1.86
N ASN A 256 0.14 -27.29 -0.85
CA ASN A 256 0.52 -28.63 -0.34
C ASN A 256 0.06 -29.78 -1.26
N ILE A 257 -1.04 -29.56 -1.99
CA ILE A 257 -1.67 -30.57 -2.86
C ILE A 257 -1.28 -30.34 -4.32
N ASP A 258 -1.33 -29.09 -4.75
CA ASP A 258 -1.22 -28.64 -6.13
C ASP A 258 0.24 -28.43 -6.57
N ASP A 259 1.18 -28.22 -5.64
CA ASP A 259 2.61 -28.16 -5.98
C ASP A 259 3.36 -29.38 -5.44
N CYS A 260 3.69 -30.30 -6.35
CA CYS A 260 4.43 -31.52 -6.02
C CYS A 260 5.88 -31.25 -5.56
N CYS A 261 6.41 -30.04 -5.77
CA CYS A 261 7.84 -29.76 -5.63
C CYS A 261 8.26 -29.26 -4.24
N ILE A 262 7.32 -28.85 -3.38
CA ILE A 262 7.59 -28.51 -1.96
C ILE A 262 7.69 -29.79 -1.10
N LYS A 263 7.41 -30.95 -1.70
CA LYS A 263 7.48 -32.26 -1.03
C LYS A 263 8.90 -32.76 -0.78
N GLU A 264 9.92 -32.12 -1.37
CA GLU A 264 11.28 -32.23 -0.83
C GLU A 264 11.34 -31.39 0.44
N LYS A 265 10.71 -31.92 1.50
CA LYS A 265 11.10 -31.62 2.88
C LYS A 265 12.57 -32.02 3.00
N GLN A 266 13.49 -31.14 2.61
CA GLN A 266 14.75 -31.10 3.33
C GLN A 266 14.33 -30.87 4.78
N ASP A 267 14.60 -31.85 5.64
CA ASP A 267 14.43 -31.69 7.07
C ASP A 267 15.11 -30.38 7.44
N ILE A 268 14.31 -29.33 7.65
CA ILE A 268 14.78 -28.07 8.19
C ILE A 268 15.12 -28.44 9.62
N HIS A 269 16.35 -28.93 9.82
CA HIS A 269 16.86 -29.20 11.14
C HIS A 269 16.80 -27.87 11.87
N GLU A 270 15.90 -27.81 12.84
CA GLU A 270 15.83 -26.73 13.80
C GLU A 270 17.23 -26.61 14.39
N ILE A 271 17.98 -25.60 13.94
CA ILE A 271 19.30 -25.31 14.49
C ILE A 271 19.01 -24.97 15.93
N GLN A 272 19.26 -25.92 16.83
CA GLN A 272 19.19 -25.67 18.25
C GLN A 272 20.32 -24.70 18.56
N MET A 273 19.98 -23.41 18.55
CA MET A 273 20.86 -22.38 19.06
C MET A 273 21.00 -22.66 20.55
N GLU A 274 22.11 -23.29 20.94
CA GLU A 274 22.42 -23.44 22.35
C GLU A 274 22.48 -22.04 22.98
N PRO A 275 21.79 -21.79 24.09
CA PRO A 275 21.90 -20.51 24.78
C PRO A 275 23.37 -20.32 25.15
N LEU A 276 23.97 -19.21 24.71
CA LEU A 276 25.35 -18.84 25.00
C LEU A 276 25.58 -18.89 26.51
N ARG A 277 26.24 -19.96 26.98
CA ARG A 277 26.68 -20.06 28.37
C ARG A 277 27.93 -19.21 28.52
N LEU A 278 27.76 -18.01 29.06
CA LEU A 278 28.84 -17.07 29.37
C LEU A 278 29.65 -17.57 30.57
N ASN A 279 30.50 -18.58 30.35
CA ASN A 279 31.48 -19.01 31.33
C ASN A 279 32.84 -18.38 30.99
N ASN A 280 33.34 -17.55 31.90
CA ASN A 280 34.56 -16.75 31.80
C ASN A 280 34.56 -15.69 30.69
N ILE A 281 33.87 -14.58 30.96
CA ILE A 281 33.99 -13.38 30.13
C ILE A 281 35.27 -12.63 30.52
N ASN A 282 36.24 -12.58 29.60
CA ASN A 282 37.31 -11.60 29.67
C ASN A 282 36.74 -10.22 29.29
N LEU A 283 36.77 -9.28 30.23
CA LEU A 283 36.16 -7.95 30.07
C LEU A 283 36.80 -7.12 28.94
N ASP A 284 38.04 -7.44 28.54
CA ASP A 284 38.70 -6.78 27.41
C ASP A 284 38.20 -7.33 26.05
N GLU A 285 37.82 -8.61 25.98
CA GLU A 285 37.20 -9.20 24.79
C GLU A 285 35.76 -8.71 24.59
N LEU A 286 35.05 -8.36 25.67
CA LEU A 286 33.72 -7.75 25.61
C LEU A 286 33.68 -6.45 24.81
N ARG A 287 34.78 -5.69 24.78
CA ARG A 287 34.86 -4.44 24.00
C ARG A 287 34.94 -4.72 22.50
N HIS A 288 35.61 -5.80 22.09
CA HIS A 288 35.63 -6.29 20.72
C HIS A 288 34.32 -7.00 20.33
N VAL A 289 33.71 -7.71 21.27
CA VAL A 289 32.38 -8.34 21.11
C VAL A 289 31.29 -7.27 21.01
N LYS A 290 31.39 -6.16 21.75
CA LYS A 290 30.49 -5.01 21.63
C LYS A 290 30.54 -4.40 20.23
N HIS A 291 31.73 -4.17 19.69
CA HIS A 291 31.86 -3.67 18.32
C HIS A 291 31.32 -4.66 17.28
N LYS A 292 31.50 -5.97 17.48
CA LYS A 292 30.89 -6.99 16.62
C LYS A 292 29.36 -7.06 16.78
N LEU A 293 28.84 -6.92 18.00
CA LEU A 293 27.42 -6.89 18.30
C LEU A 293 26.76 -5.64 17.72
N GLU A 294 27.39 -4.48 17.84
CA GLU A 294 26.95 -3.24 17.19
C GLU A 294 26.97 -3.39 15.66
N MET A 295 28.01 -4.02 15.08
CA MET A 295 28.02 -4.36 13.66
C MET A 295 26.91 -5.36 13.27
N PHE A 296 26.65 -6.37 14.09
CA PHE A 296 25.58 -7.35 13.84
C PHE A 296 24.21 -6.72 14.01
N GLU A 297 24.05 -5.80 14.95
CA GLU A 297 22.83 -5.05 15.19
C GLU A 297 22.60 -4.02 14.07
N GLU A 298 23.64 -3.35 13.58
CA GLU A 298 23.58 -2.51 12.38
C GLU A 298 23.26 -3.34 11.14
N THR A 299 23.83 -4.54 11.00
CA THR A 299 23.53 -5.46 9.88
C THR A 299 22.11 -6.00 10.00
N LEU A 300 21.65 -6.35 11.20
CA LEU A 300 20.27 -6.77 11.47
C LEU A 300 19.29 -5.64 11.21
N GLN A 301 19.57 -4.43 11.68
CA GLN A 301 18.75 -3.27 11.40
C GLN A 301 18.78 -2.92 9.91
N HIS A 302 19.90 -3.09 9.22
CA HIS A 302 19.98 -2.95 7.78
C HIS A 302 19.11 -4.00 7.07
N GLU A 303 19.14 -5.27 7.46
CA GLU A 303 18.32 -6.36 6.90
C GLU A 303 16.83 -6.29 7.31
N ILE A 304 16.51 -5.71 8.47
CA ILE A 304 15.14 -5.47 8.95
C ILE A 304 14.52 -4.23 8.28
N ASN A 305 15.33 -3.20 8.03
CA ASN A 305 14.91 -1.94 7.41
C ASN A 305 14.97 -1.99 5.87
N GLU A 306 15.85 -2.80 5.29
CA GLU A 306 15.63 -3.38 3.98
C GLU A 306 14.29 -4.12 4.07
N PRO A 307 13.34 -3.92 3.13
CA PRO A 307 12.20 -4.80 3.10
C PRO A 307 12.76 -6.21 2.92
N PHE A 308 12.47 -7.14 3.84
CA PHE A 308 12.63 -8.59 3.65
C PHE A 308 12.10 -9.07 2.28
N PHE A 309 11.26 -8.23 1.66
CA PHE A 309 10.68 -8.27 0.33
C PHE A 309 11.27 -7.16 -0.56
N SER A 310 12.51 -7.30 -1.04
CA SER A 310 13.01 -6.44 -2.10
C SER A 310 12.46 -6.91 -3.46
N GLY A 311 12.07 -5.96 -4.30
CA GLY A 311 11.19 -6.16 -5.45
C GLY A 311 11.73 -7.10 -6.53
N HIS A 312 11.38 -8.38 -6.39
CA HIS A 312 10.58 -9.16 -7.34
C HIS A 312 9.64 -10.00 -6.45
N HIS A 313 8.33 -9.73 -6.50
CA HIS A 313 7.40 -10.08 -5.42
C HIS A 313 7.46 -11.57 -5.04
N THR A 314 8.14 -11.85 -3.93
CA THR A 314 8.38 -13.20 -3.40
C THR A 314 7.13 -13.71 -2.70
N TRP A 315 6.65 -14.88 -3.10
CA TRP A 315 5.63 -15.63 -2.38
C TRP A 315 6.35 -16.50 -1.34
N ILE A 316 6.00 -16.34 -0.06
CA ILE A 316 6.59 -17.14 1.03
C ILE A 316 5.56 -18.17 1.50
N ASN A 317 5.92 -19.44 1.37
CA ASN A 317 5.16 -20.55 1.90
C ASN A 317 5.70 -20.89 3.29
N LEU A 318 4.90 -20.75 4.34
CA LEU A 318 5.27 -21.19 5.68
C LEU A 318 4.73 -22.59 5.94
N LEU A 319 5.64 -23.53 6.16
CA LEU A 319 5.32 -24.81 6.75
C LEU A 319 5.30 -24.61 8.27
N ILE A 320 4.10 -24.49 8.83
CA ILE A 320 3.91 -24.51 10.28
C ILE A 320 4.11 -25.95 10.76
N SER A 321 5.30 -26.21 11.29
CA SER A 321 5.64 -27.45 11.97
C SER A 321 5.12 -27.38 13.41
N SER A 322 3.95 -27.96 13.70
CA SER A 322 3.60 -28.27 15.08
C SER A 322 4.34 -29.54 15.52
N LYS A 323 5.28 -29.40 16.47
CA LYS A 323 5.94 -30.54 17.11
C LYS A 323 5.02 -31.09 18.22
N ASN A 324 4.56 -32.33 18.00
CA ASN A 324 4.16 -33.35 18.98
C ASN A 324 3.14 -33.03 20.09
N THR A 325 2.04 -33.79 20.10
CA THR A 325 1.82 -34.83 21.14
C THR A 325 0.73 -35.83 20.71
N PHE A 326 1.11 -37.11 20.72
CA PHE A 326 0.24 -38.29 20.65
C PHE A 326 -0.68 -38.35 21.89
N TRP A 327 -1.93 -38.79 21.74
CA TRP A 327 -2.57 -39.87 22.53
C TRP A 327 -3.95 -40.23 21.95
N ASN A 328 -4.22 -41.54 21.89
CA ASN A 328 -5.50 -42.16 21.54
C ASN A 328 -6.60 -41.78 22.54
N MET A 329 -7.84 -41.56 22.06
CA MET A 329 -9.00 -42.32 22.53
C MET A 329 -10.23 -42.11 21.64
N LEU A 330 -10.71 -43.22 21.05
CA LEU A 330 -12.13 -43.45 20.82
C LEU A 330 -12.90 -43.25 22.14
N VAL A 331 -14.14 -42.75 22.06
CA VAL A 331 -15.36 -43.34 22.65
C VAL A 331 -16.53 -42.38 22.40
N ASN A 332 -17.53 -42.92 21.67
CA ASN A 332 -18.93 -42.51 21.40
C ASN A 332 -19.26 -41.10 20.92
#